data_AF-C9QP04-F1
#
_entry.id   AF-C9QP04-F1
#
_cell.length_a   1.000
_cell.length_b   1.000
_cell.length_c   1.000
_cell.angle_alpha   90.00
_cell.angle_beta   90.00
_cell.angle_gamma   90.00
#
_symmetry.space_group_name_H-M   'P 1'
#
loop_
_entity.id
_entity.type
_entity.pdbx_description
1 polymer ?
#
loop_
_entity_poly.entity_id
_entity_poly.type
_entity_poly.pdbx_seq_one_letter_code
_entity_poly.pdbx_strand_id
1 'polypeptide(L)'
;MDNKKDIYNLWVQYTTKNDETHFRQFVARFVAIWRSQLQLDFQAENCPMWHEVQPDSGPHLGRLPDELLPAIGKFIIVARDVCETEGKLEEQAIEEVAILVDCLVIVCRHFDNILSIIKYEYKPNLIAILSRVFKQQMELPQSVPAISHLFSSFSAFLEVMYDPYLTWRSFVRGQSADYSRLSYKPHSVHVEIVPFIYDCFQEEKLIRYAEIGESLLNILGAVICGSQVAPESVSSPFLCSPFSLKNRLIINLTS
;
A
#
# COMPACT_ATOMS: atom_id res chain seq x y z
N MET A 1 -6.37 23.71 -17.11
CA MET A 1 -6.90 24.30 -15.86
C MET A 1 -8.31 23.78 -15.54
N ASP A 2 -9.04 23.25 -16.52
CA ASP A 2 -10.43 22.79 -16.36
C ASP A 2 -10.56 21.52 -15.50
N ASN A 3 -9.67 20.54 -15.67
CA ASN A 3 -9.74 19.25 -14.97
C ASN A 3 -9.64 19.36 -13.42
N LYS A 4 -8.94 20.38 -12.89
CA LYS A 4 -8.85 20.63 -11.43
C LYS A 4 -10.14 21.22 -10.87
N LYS A 5 -10.81 22.13 -11.58
CA LYS A 5 -12.09 22.69 -11.13
C LYS A 5 -13.18 21.62 -11.15
N ASP A 6 -13.14 20.75 -12.16
CA ASP A 6 -14.11 19.67 -12.34
C ASP A 6 -14.03 18.61 -11.24
N ILE A 7 -12.83 18.26 -10.77
CA ILE A 7 -12.68 17.30 -9.67
C ILE A 7 -13.14 17.89 -8.32
N TYR A 8 -12.81 19.14 -7.99
CA TYR A 8 -13.29 19.74 -6.74
C TYR A 8 -14.83 19.92 -6.73
N ASN A 9 -15.45 20.11 -7.89
CA ASN A 9 -16.91 20.11 -8.00
C ASN A 9 -17.53 18.76 -7.61
N LEU A 10 -16.86 17.63 -7.87
CA LEU A 10 -17.32 16.32 -7.40
C LEU A 10 -17.27 16.24 -5.88
N TRP A 11 -16.20 16.76 -5.27
CA TRP A 11 -16.09 16.83 -3.81
C TRP A 11 -17.20 17.67 -3.18
N VAL A 12 -17.47 18.86 -3.73
CA VAL A 12 -18.57 19.73 -3.26
C VAL A 12 -19.91 19.04 -3.41
N GLN A 13 -20.15 18.32 -4.50
CA GLN A 13 -21.39 17.57 -4.69
C GLN A 13 -21.53 16.42 -3.70
N TYR A 14 -20.45 15.71 -3.40
CA TYR A 14 -20.44 14.69 -2.35
C TYR A 14 -20.84 15.28 -1.00
N THR A 15 -20.21 16.37 -0.57
CA THR A 15 -20.47 16.95 0.76
C THR A 15 -21.84 17.64 0.88
N THR A 16 -22.36 18.19 -0.21
CA THR A 16 -23.65 18.92 -0.21
C THR A 16 -24.86 18.02 -0.48
N LYS A 17 -24.72 17.04 -1.38
CA LYS A 17 -25.81 16.12 -1.74
C LYS A 17 -25.76 14.79 -0.99
N ASN A 18 -24.67 14.52 -0.26
CA ASN A 18 -24.40 13.25 0.42
C ASN A 18 -24.48 12.04 -0.54
N ASP A 19 -24.11 12.26 -1.81
CA ASP A 19 -24.15 11.24 -2.84
C ASP A 19 -22.76 10.61 -3.01
N GLU A 20 -22.64 9.37 -2.56
CA GLU A 20 -21.41 8.60 -2.56
C GLU A 20 -20.83 8.34 -3.96
N THR A 21 -21.66 8.41 -5.01
CA THR A 21 -21.17 8.27 -6.40
C THR A 21 -20.21 9.40 -6.77
N HIS A 22 -20.45 10.62 -6.26
CA HIS A 22 -19.57 11.75 -6.49
C HIS A 22 -18.23 11.58 -5.77
N PHE A 23 -18.22 10.96 -4.58
CA PHE A 23 -16.97 10.62 -3.90
C PHE A 23 -16.17 9.57 -4.66
N ARG A 24 -16.80 8.47 -5.10
CA ARG A 24 -16.14 7.44 -5.91
C ARG A 24 -15.52 8.04 -7.17
N GLN A 25 -16.26 8.90 -7.88
CA GLN A 25 -15.75 9.61 -9.05
C GLN A 25 -14.63 10.59 -8.73
N PHE A 26 -14.72 11.30 -7.60
CA PHE A 26 -13.66 12.18 -7.12
C PHE A 26 -12.36 11.40 -6.94
N VAL A 27 -12.38 10.29 -6.19
CA VAL A 27 -11.19 9.49 -5.91
C VAL A 27 -10.63 8.89 -7.20
N ALA A 28 -11.48 8.30 -8.05
CA ALA A 28 -11.03 7.72 -9.32
C ALA A 28 -10.33 8.76 -10.22
N ARG A 29 -10.89 9.96 -10.34
CA ARG A 29 -10.25 11.05 -11.11
C ARG A 29 -8.99 11.56 -10.44
N PHE A 30 -8.95 11.63 -9.11
CA PHE A 30 -7.77 12.04 -8.36
C PHE A 30 -6.61 11.08 -8.65
N VAL A 31 -6.86 9.77 -8.52
CA VAL A 31 -5.89 8.72 -8.81
C VAL A 31 -5.41 8.79 -10.26
N ALA A 32 -6.32 8.93 -11.23
CA ALA A 32 -5.96 9.05 -12.64
C ALA A 32 -5.06 10.26 -12.93
N ILE A 33 -5.36 11.42 -12.34
CA ILE A 33 -4.56 12.64 -12.51
C ILE A 33 -3.14 12.44 -11.95
N TRP A 34 -3.01 11.86 -10.76
CA TRP A 34 -1.72 11.70 -10.10
C TRP A 34 -0.90 10.52 -10.65
N ARG A 35 -1.53 9.44 -11.14
CA ARG A 35 -0.85 8.35 -11.87
C ARG A 35 -0.10 8.85 -13.11
N SER A 36 -0.57 9.92 -13.75
CA SER A 36 0.14 10.55 -14.88
C SER A 36 1.35 11.40 -14.48
N GLN A 37 1.49 11.72 -13.18
CA GLN A 37 2.51 12.63 -12.65
C GLN A 37 3.53 11.93 -11.73
N LEU A 38 3.16 10.77 -11.18
CA LEU A 38 3.98 10.01 -10.23
C LEU A 38 4.28 8.62 -10.76
N GLN A 39 5.53 8.18 -10.59
CA GLN A 39 5.89 6.78 -10.76
C GLN A 39 5.32 5.97 -9.59
N LEU A 40 4.19 5.30 -9.83
CA LEU A 40 3.50 4.42 -8.87
C LEU A 40 3.66 2.93 -9.20
N ASP A 41 4.21 2.60 -10.38
CA ASP A 41 4.64 1.24 -10.68
C ASP A 41 6.06 1.05 -10.15
N PHE A 42 6.17 0.37 -9.02
CA PHE A 42 7.46 0.14 -8.35
C PHE A 42 8.28 -1.00 -8.99
N GLN A 43 7.72 -1.69 -9.99
CA GLN A 43 8.41 -2.70 -10.79
C GLN A 43 9.02 -2.12 -12.06
N ALA A 44 8.59 -0.93 -12.47
CA ALA A 44 9.12 -0.30 -13.65
C ALA A 44 10.65 -0.11 -13.56
N GLU A 45 11.35 -0.31 -14.68
CA GLU A 45 12.80 -0.15 -14.76
C GLU A 45 13.26 1.25 -14.30
N ASN A 46 12.42 2.25 -14.56
CA ASN A 46 12.63 3.65 -14.21
C ASN A 46 12.16 4.02 -12.78
N CYS A 47 11.80 3.05 -11.93
CA CYS A 47 11.46 3.30 -10.53
C CYS A 47 12.63 4.03 -9.83
N PRO A 48 12.41 5.11 -9.06
CA PRO A 48 13.51 5.87 -8.49
C PRO A 48 14.35 5.04 -7.52
N MET A 49 15.65 5.24 -7.53
CA MET A 49 16.54 4.71 -6.51
C MET A 49 16.36 5.48 -5.19
N TRP A 50 16.78 4.89 -4.07
CA TRP A 50 16.51 5.44 -2.74
C TRP A 50 16.97 6.88 -2.52
N HIS A 51 18.03 7.29 -3.19
CA HIS A 51 18.62 8.62 -3.10
C HIS A 51 17.99 9.63 -4.08
N GLU A 52 17.13 9.17 -4.98
CA GLU A 52 16.41 9.98 -5.97
C GLU A 52 14.97 10.30 -5.52
N VAL A 53 14.44 9.52 -4.56
CA VAL A 53 13.10 9.73 -4.02
C VAL A 53 12.99 11.11 -3.37
N GLN A 54 12.08 11.94 -3.89
CA GLN A 54 11.77 13.25 -3.32
C GLN A 54 10.67 13.13 -2.26
N PRO A 55 10.87 13.67 -1.05
CA PRO A 55 9.94 13.54 0.07
C PRO A 55 8.61 14.29 -0.14
N ASP A 56 8.53 15.21 -1.10
CA ASP A 56 7.39 16.08 -1.39
C ASP A 56 6.76 15.80 -2.77
N SER A 57 7.01 14.61 -3.34
CA SER A 57 6.50 14.23 -4.66
C SER A 57 4.96 14.25 -4.74
N GLY A 58 4.30 13.78 -3.67
CA GLY A 58 2.84 13.70 -3.58
C GLY A 58 2.14 15.02 -3.23
N PRO A 59 0.80 15.07 -3.29
CA PRO A 59 0.04 16.23 -2.82
C PRO A 59 0.15 16.39 -1.29
N HIS A 60 0.53 17.58 -0.83
CA HIS A 60 0.42 17.94 0.58
C HIS A 60 -1.05 17.98 1.04
N LEU A 61 -1.37 17.39 2.20
CA LEU A 61 -2.75 17.30 2.73
C LEU A 61 -3.45 18.66 2.84
N GLY A 62 -2.72 19.73 3.20
CA GLY A 62 -3.28 21.09 3.26
C GLY A 62 -3.75 21.69 1.92
N ARG A 63 -3.62 20.97 0.80
CA ARG A 63 -4.21 21.34 -0.51
C ARG A 63 -5.38 20.43 -0.90
N LEU A 64 -5.66 19.40 -0.11
CA LEU A 64 -6.74 18.46 -0.29
C LEU A 64 -7.90 18.83 0.64
N PRO A 65 -9.12 18.32 0.39
CA PRO A 65 -10.22 18.53 1.32
C PRO A 65 -9.94 17.90 2.70
N ASP A 66 -10.24 18.64 3.77
CA ASP A 66 -9.94 18.22 5.15
C ASP A 66 -10.57 16.87 5.51
N GLU A 67 -11.79 16.62 5.05
CA GLU A 67 -12.53 15.38 5.31
C GLU A 67 -12.19 14.23 4.34
N LEU A 68 -11.17 14.36 3.49
CA LEU A 68 -10.79 13.30 2.54
C LEU A 68 -10.38 12.01 3.26
N LEU A 69 -9.49 12.12 4.26
CA LEU A 69 -9.02 10.94 4.99
C LEU A 69 -10.17 10.26 5.77
N PRO A 70 -10.97 10.97 6.59
CA PRO A 70 -12.15 10.38 7.22
C PRO A 70 -13.11 9.72 6.23
N ALA A 71 -13.36 10.35 5.07
CA ALA A 71 -14.22 9.78 4.03
C ALA A 71 -13.65 8.45 3.50
N ILE A 72 -12.36 8.39 3.13
CA ILE A 72 -11.71 7.14 2.71
C ILE A 72 -11.89 6.05 3.78
N GLY A 73 -11.70 6.39 5.05
CA GLY A 73 -11.89 5.46 6.17
C GLY A 73 -13.30 4.92 6.28
N LYS A 74 -14.30 5.80 6.15
CA LYS A 74 -15.71 5.39 6.12
C LYS A 74 -15.96 4.35 5.04
N PHE A 75 -15.52 4.57 3.81
CA PHE A 75 -15.76 3.63 2.70
C PHE A 75 -15.02 2.30 2.86
N ILE A 76 -13.79 2.31 3.41
CA ILE A 76 -13.06 1.09 3.73
C ILE A 76 -13.79 0.27 4.82
N ILE A 77 -14.29 0.93 5.86
CA ILE A 77 -15.08 0.27 6.93
C ILE A 77 -16.36 -0.34 6.36
N VAL A 78 -17.09 0.42 5.54
CA VAL A 78 -18.32 -0.07 4.87
C VAL A 78 -18.02 -1.31 4.02
N ALA A 79 -16.95 -1.30 3.22
CA ALA A 79 -16.56 -2.47 2.43
C ALA A 79 -16.17 -3.67 3.30
N ARG A 80 -15.50 -3.43 4.44
CA ARG A 80 -15.17 -4.48 5.42
C ARG A 80 -16.43 -5.09 6.03
N ASP A 81 -17.39 -4.28 6.45
CA ASP A 81 -18.64 -4.72 7.06
C ASP A 81 -19.50 -5.54 6.08
N VAL A 82 -19.55 -5.13 4.81
CA VAL A 82 -20.19 -5.90 3.73
C VAL A 82 -19.49 -7.24 3.54
N CYS A 83 -18.15 -7.23 3.44
CA CYS A 83 -17.36 -8.45 3.27
C CYS A 83 -17.52 -9.43 4.45
N GLU A 84 -17.68 -8.91 5.67
CA GLU A 84 -17.92 -9.70 6.88
C GLU A 84 -19.34 -10.30 6.89
N THR A 85 -20.34 -9.52 6.51
CA THR A 85 -21.75 -9.94 6.51
C THR A 85 -22.06 -10.95 5.40
N GLU A 86 -21.54 -10.71 4.20
CA GLU A 86 -21.83 -11.54 3.02
C GLU A 86 -20.82 -12.68 2.83
N GLY A 87 -19.70 -12.65 3.57
CA GLY A 87 -18.63 -13.65 3.50
C GLY A 87 -17.74 -13.57 2.25
N LYS A 88 -18.07 -12.69 1.30
CA LYS A 88 -17.32 -12.40 0.08
C LYS A 88 -17.48 -10.93 -0.29
N LEU A 89 -16.68 -10.46 -1.24
CA LEU A 89 -16.82 -9.12 -1.81
C LEU A 89 -16.92 -9.23 -3.34
N GLU A 90 -17.84 -8.48 -3.95
CA GLU A 90 -17.98 -8.44 -5.41
C GLU A 90 -16.79 -7.73 -6.06
N GLU A 91 -16.45 -8.11 -7.30
CA GLU A 91 -15.29 -7.58 -8.03
C GLU A 91 -15.30 -6.05 -8.12
N GLN A 92 -16.47 -5.45 -8.36
CA GLN A 92 -16.61 -3.99 -8.40
C GLN A 92 -16.27 -3.34 -7.05
N ALA A 93 -16.72 -3.92 -5.94
CA ALA A 93 -16.44 -3.40 -4.62
C ALA A 93 -14.96 -3.59 -4.23
N ILE A 94 -14.32 -4.70 -4.67
CA ILE A 94 -12.88 -4.91 -4.52
C ILE A 94 -12.09 -3.83 -5.26
N GLU A 95 -12.47 -3.52 -6.50
CA GLU A 95 -11.84 -2.47 -7.30
C GLU A 95 -12.03 -1.07 -6.69
N GLU A 96 -13.21 -0.78 -6.15
CA GLU A 96 -13.46 0.48 -5.42
C GLU A 96 -12.53 0.61 -4.19
N VAL A 97 -12.30 -0.46 -3.43
CA VAL A 97 -11.34 -0.46 -2.32
C VAL A 97 -9.91 -0.26 -2.84
N ALA A 98 -9.52 -0.92 -3.93
CA ALA A 98 -8.18 -0.74 -4.51
C ALA A 98 -7.91 0.72 -4.87
N ILE A 99 -8.87 1.40 -5.51
CA ILE A 99 -8.78 2.83 -5.86
C ILE A 99 -8.69 3.73 -4.63
N LEU A 100 -9.36 3.39 -3.52
CA LEU A 100 -9.20 4.11 -2.26
C LEU A 100 -7.77 3.96 -1.71
N VAL A 101 -7.20 2.76 -1.79
CA VAL A 101 -5.83 2.49 -1.36
C VAL A 101 -4.82 3.20 -2.26
N ASP A 102 -5.01 3.23 -3.58
CA ASP A 102 -4.21 4.03 -4.51
C ASP A 102 -4.19 5.52 -4.13
N CYS A 103 -5.35 6.05 -3.74
CA CYS A 103 -5.43 7.43 -3.27
C CYS A 103 -4.55 7.64 -2.03
N LEU A 104 -4.55 6.70 -1.08
CA LEU A 104 -3.66 6.74 0.08
C LEU A 104 -2.18 6.62 -0.32
N VAL A 105 -1.84 5.76 -1.29
CA VAL A 105 -0.47 5.65 -1.84
C VAL A 105 0.00 7.00 -2.33
N ILE A 106 -0.79 7.66 -3.18
CA ILE A 106 -0.48 8.97 -3.75
C ILE A 106 -0.27 10.02 -2.65
N VAL A 107 -1.17 10.07 -1.67
CA VAL A 107 -1.06 11.03 -0.55
C VAL A 107 0.20 10.74 0.28
N CYS A 108 0.55 9.49 0.52
CA CYS A 108 1.77 9.09 1.23
C CYS A 108 3.07 9.39 0.45
N ARG A 109 3.02 9.66 -0.86
CA ARG A 109 4.21 10.14 -1.61
C ARG A 109 4.67 11.53 -1.18
N HIS A 110 3.94 12.20 -0.29
CA HIS A 110 4.44 13.33 0.48
C HIS A 110 4.67 12.87 1.94
N PHE A 111 5.92 12.88 2.41
CA PHE A 111 6.31 12.22 3.67
C PHE A 111 5.65 12.82 4.90
N ASP A 112 5.43 14.14 4.92
CA ASP A 112 4.71 14.83 6.00
C ASP A 112 3.28 14.30 6.20
N ASN A 113 2.67 13.71 5.17
CA ASN A 113 1.33 13.14 5.27
C ASN A 113 1.31 11.79 5.99
N ILE A 114 2.42 11.05 6.02
CA ILE A 114 2.46 9.66 6.54
C ILE A 114 2.07 9.63 8.03
N LEU A 115 2.52 10.64 8.80
CA LEU A 115 2.17 10.83 10.21
C LEU A 115 0.68 11.08 10.45
N SER A 116 0.00 11.71 9.49
CA SER A 116 -1.45 11.92 9.57
C SER A 116 -2.21 10.65 9.19
N ILE A 117 -1.74 9.93 8.18
CA ILE A 117 -2.36 8.69 7.71
C ILE A 117 -2.25 7.56 8.72
N ILE A 118 -1.13 7.44 9.43
CA ILE A 118 -0.92 6.32 10.38
C ILE A 118 -1.90 6.34 11.56
N LYS A 119 -2.50 7.50 11.87
CA LYS A 119 -3.50 7.66 12.94
C LYS A 119 -4.85 7.04 12.62
N TYR A 120 -5.12 6.76 11.35
CA TYR A 120 -6.36 6.13 10.91
C TYR A 120 -6.24 4.62 10.92
N GLU A 121 -7.32 3.95 11.27
CA GLU A 121 -7.40 2.48 11.36
C GLU A 121 -7.55 1.81 9.98
N TYR A 122 -6.94 2.32 8.92
CA TYR A 122 -7.05 1.69 7.59
C TYR A 122 -6.47 0.27 7.57
N LYS A 123 -5.33 0.05 8.24
CA LYS A 123 -4.60 -1.23 8.17
C LYS A 123 -5.42 -2.43 8.66
N PRO A 124 -5.99 -2.44 9.89
CA PRO A 124 -6.79 -3.58 10.34
C PRO A 124 -8.01 -3.83 9.46
N ASN A 125 -8.69 -2.77 8.99
CA ASN A 125 -9.83 -2.92 8.08
C ASN A 125 -9.43 -3.50 6.72
N LEU A 126 -8.32 -3.05 6.14
CA LEU A 126 -7.80 -3.56 4.87
C LEU A 126 -7.32 -5.01 5.00
N ILE A 127 -6.64 -5.37 6.10
CA ILE A 127 -6.21 -6.75 6.38
C ILE A 127 -7.43 -7.68 6.46
N ALA A 128 -8.51 -7.26 7.10
CA ALA A 128 -9.74 -8.04 7.17
C ALA A 128 -10.34 -8.29 5.78
N ILE A 129 -10.43 -7.25 4.93
CA ILE A 129 -10.90 -7.37 3.53
C ILE A 129 -9.98 -8.29 2.74
N LEU A 130 -8.66 -8.02 2.75
CA LEU A 130 -7.67 -8.80 2.01
C LEU A 130 -7.67 -10.27 2.41
N SER A 131 -7.79 -10.59 3.70
CA SER A 131 -7.84 -11.98 4.17
C SER A 131 -9.03 -12.75 3.59
N ARG A 132 -10.17 -12.09 3.39
CA ARG A 132 -11.38 -12.70 2.81
C ARG A 132 -11.25 -12.83 1.29
N VAL A 133 -10.86 -11.75 0.63
CA VAL A 133 -10.66 -11.69 -0.82
C VAL A 133 -9.56 -12.67 -1.26
N PHE A 134 -8.51 -12.84 -0.45
CA PHE A 134 -7.48 -13.86 -0.65
C PHE A 134 -8.09 -15.26 -0.71
N LYS A 135 -8.85 -15.65 0.32
CA LYS A 135 -9.51 -16.97 0.37
C LYS A 135 -10.43 -17.17 -0.84
N GLN A 136 -11.20 -16.15 -1.22
CA GLN A 136 -12.01 -16.17 -2.43
C GLN A 136 -11.18 -16.45 -3.68
N GLN A 137 -10.03 -15.78 -3.85
CA GLN A 137 -9.12 -16.04 -4.99
C GLN A 137 -8.58 -17.47 -5.02
N MET A 138 -8.31 -18.07 -3.85
CA MET A 138 -7.77 -19.43 -3.74
C MET A 138 -8.79 -20.53 -4.07
N GLU A 139 -10.08 -20.19 -4.12
CA GLU A 139 -11.14 -21.08 -4.58
C GLU A 139 -11.38 -21.00 -6.09
N LEU A 140 -10.97 -19.90 -6.72
CA LEU A 140 -11.11 -19.70 -8.14
C LEU A 140 -9.97 -20.40 -8.92
N PRO A 141 -10.18 -20.73 -10.20
CA PRO A 141 -9.14 -21.31 -11.05
C PRO A 141 -8.29 -20.25 -11.78
N GLN A 142 -8.78 -19.02 -11.87
CA GLN A 142 -8.17 -17.92 -12.63
C GLN A 142 -8.00 -16.70 -11.74
N SER A 143 -6.96 -15.91 -12.02
CA SER A 143 -6.72 -14.65 -11.30
C SER A 143 -7.82 -13.65 -11.61
N VAL A 144 -8.38 -13.01 -10.58
CA VAL A 144 -9.34 -11.92 -10.72
C VAL A 144 -8.56 -10.60 -10.71
N PRO A 145 -8.62 -9.79 -11.79
CA PRO A 145 -7.83 -8.57 -11.89
C PRO A 145 -8.02 -7.59 -10.72
N ALA A 146 -9.25 -7.40 -10.23
CA ALA A 146 -9.51 -6.52 -9.09
C ALA A 146 -8.81 -7.01 -7.81
N ILE A 147 -8.68 -8.33 -7.62
CA ILE A 147 -7.99 -8.90 -6.46
C ILE A 147 -6.50 -8.64 -6.55
N SER A 148 -5.88 -8.91 -7.71
CA SER A 148 -4.49 -8.58 -7.97
C SER A 148 -4.21 -7.08 -7.76
N HIS A 149 -5.11 -6.22 -8.25
CA HIS A 149 -4.99 -4.78 -8.10
C HIS A 149 -5.09 -4.33 -6.64
N LEU A 150 -5.99 -4.92 -5.85
CA LEU A 150 -6.09 -4.63 -4.42
C LEU A 150 -4.81 -5.04 -3.66
N PHE A 151 -4.26 -6.23 -3.96
CA PHE A 151 -3.00 -6.68 -3.35
C PHE A 151 -1.81 -5.80 -3.74
N SER A 152 -1.73 -5.40 -5.01
CA SER A 152 -0.70 -4.49 -5.51
C SER A 152 -0.82 -3.12 -4.85
N SER A 153 -2.03 -2.56 -4.77
CA SER A 153 -2.31 -1.27 -4.13
C SER A 153 -1.97 -1.29 -2.64
N PHE A 154 -2.35 -2.37 -1.93
CA PHE A 154 -2.00 -2.54 -0.53
C PHE A 154 -0.49 -2.69 -0.34
N SER A 155 0.19 -3.41 -1.23
CA SER A 155 1.65 -3.50 -1.23
C SER A 155 2.28 -2.13 -1.35
N ALA A 156 1.89 -1.38 -2.38
CA ALA A 156 2.38 -0.04 -2.60
C ALA A 156 2.10 0.88 -1.40
N PHE A 157 0.93 0.74 -0.75
CA PHE A 157 0.55 1.52 0.42
C PHE A 157 1.48 1.25 1.60
N LEU A 158 1.77 -0.02 1.90
CA LEU A 158 2.70 -0.36 2.97
C LEU A 158 4.14 0.03 2.63
N GLU A 159 4.56 -0.08 1.36
CA GLU A 159 5.85 0.39 0.88
C GLU A 159 6.02 1.88 1.13
N VAL A 160 5.09 2.74 0.69
CA VAL A 160 5.23 4.19 0.91
C VAL A 160 5.06 4.61 2.37
N MET A 161 4.47 3.77 3.22
CA MET A 161 4.37 4.05 4.66
C MET A 161 5.60 3.63 5.45
N TYR A 162 6.14 2.45 5.16
CA TYR A 162 7.18 1.81 5.96
C TYR A 162 8.56 1.87 5.31
N ASP A 163 8.65 2.01 3.99
CA ASP A 163 9.88 2.22 3.22
C ASP A 163 9.68 3.35 2.19
N PRO A 164 9.41 4.59 2.64
CA PRO A 164 9.06 5.69 1.74
C PRO A 164 10.18 6.07 0.76
N TYR A 165 11.43 5.71 1.09
CA TYR A 165 12.59 5.87 0.21
C TYR A 165 12.77 4.69 -0.76
N LEU A 166 11.89 3.69 -0.79
CA LEU A 166 11.97 2.52 -1.68
C LEU A 166 13.34 1.81 -1.59
N THR A 167 13.89 1.72 -0.38
CA THR A 167 15.19 1.09 -0.11
C THR A 167 15.18 -0.40 -0.48
N TRP A 168 14.05 -1.08 -0.31
CA TRP A 168 13.83 -2.45 -0.80
C TRP A 168 13.99 -2.54 -2.32
N ARG A 169 13.37 -1.61 -3.07
CA ARG A 169 13.43 -1.60 -4.54
C ARG A 169 14.85 -1.32 -5.05
N SER A 170 15.59 -0.44 -4.38
CA SER A 170 17.02 -0.27 -4.64
C SER A 170 17.82 -1.52 -4.33
N PHE A 171 17.55 -2.19 -3.21
CA PHE A 171 18.26 -3.40 -2.81
C PHE A 171 18.07 -4.54 -3.82
N VAL A 172 16.83 -4.78 -4.28
CA VAL A 172 16.53 -5.78 -5.32
C VAL A 172 17.30 -5.50 -6.61
N ARG A 173 17.55 -4.21 -6.92
CA ARG A 173 18.35 -3.77 -8.07
C ARG A 173 19.85 -3.67 -7.79
N GLY A 174 20.32 -4.26 -6.69
CA GLY A 174 21.74 -4.35 -6.35
C GLY A 174 22.33 -3.09 -5.71
N GLN A 175 21.49 -2.13 -5.30
CA GLN A 175 21.93 -0.91 -4.63
C GLN A 175 21.51 -0.90 -3.16
N SER A 176 22.48 -1.02 -2.26
CA SER A 176 22.24 -0.84 -0.82
C SER A 176 21.99 0.63 -0.48
N ALA A 177 20.97 0.88 0.35
CA ALA A 177 20.70 2.21 0.89
C ALA A 177 21.67 2.58 2.01
N ASP A 178 22.04 3.86 2.06
CA ASP A 178 22.76 4.43 3.19
C ASP A 178 21.75 5.04 4.18
N TYR A 179 21.38 4.24 5.18
CA TYR A 179 20.37 4.60 6.19
C TYR A 179 20.76 5.81 7.07
N SER A 180 22.04 6.19 7.09
CA SER A 180 22.49 7.41 7.77
C SER A 180 22.03 8.69 7.06
N ARG A 181 21.81 8.62 5.75
CA ARG A 181 21.37 9.75 4.90
C ARG A 181 19.85 9.91 4.83
N LEU A 182 19.09 8.94 5.34
CA LEU A 182 17.63 8.97 5.33
C LEU A 182 17.12 9.81 6.50
N SER A 183 16.57 10.99 6.19
CA SER A 183 16.06 11.95 7.17
C SER A 183 14.73 11.54 7.78
N TYR A 184 13.88 10.85 7.02
CA TYR A 184 12.60 10.34 7.50
C TYR A 184 12.82 8.95 8.13
N LYS A 185 12.31 8.77 9.34
CA LYS A 185 12.35 7.49 10.06
C LYS A 185 10.94 6.87 10.05
N PRO A 186 10.76 5.69 9.43
CA PRO A 186 9.47 5.02 9.41
C PRO A 186 8.98 4.64 10.81
N HIS A 187 7.66 4.54 10.92
CA HIS A 187 7.01 4.11 12.15
C HIS A 187 7.06 2.60 12.29
N SER A 188 6.86 2.12 13.53
CA SER A 188 6.68 0.71 13.81
C SER A 188 5.56 0.12 12.95
N VAL A 189 5.82 -1.06 12.42
CA VAL A 189 4.86 -1.81 11.60
C VAL A 189 3.69 -2.24 12.46
N HIS A 190 2.49 -2.16 11.89
CA HIS A 190 1.27 -2.61 12.56
C HIS A 190 1.37 -4.12 12.84
N VAL A 191 1.01 -4.54 14.06
CA VAL A 191 1.25 -5.90 14.57
C VAL A 191 0.63 -7.01 13.70
N GLU A 192 -0.46 -6.71 13.01
CA GLU A 192 -1.18 -7.67 12.16
C GLU A 192 -0.59 -7.85 10.75
N ILE A 193 0.26 -6.92 10.26
CA ILE A 193 0.76 -6.98 8.88
C ILE A 193 1.61 -8.22 8.65
N VAL A 194 2.57 -8.48 9.54
CA VAL A 194 3.49 -9.61 9.40
C VAL A 194 2.75 -10.95 9.51
N PRO A 195 1.91 -11.19 10.54
CA PRO A 195 1.05 -12.38 10.60
C PRO A 195 0.20 -12.59 9.34
N PHE A 196 -0.48 -11.54 8.84
CA PHE A 196 -1.28 -11.62 7.62
C PHE A 196 -0.48 -12.12 6.41
N ILE A 197 0.74 -11.60 6.22
CA ILE A 197 1.62 -12.03 5.12
C ILE A 197 2.00 -13.51 5.27
N TYR A 198 2.37 -13.93 6.48
CA TYR A 198 2.73 -15.32 6.75
C TYR A 198 1.54 -16.27 6.52
N ASP A 199 0.34 -15.89 6.96
CA ASP A 199 -0.88 -16.66 6.75
C ASP A 199 -1.18 -16.86 5.26
N CYS A 200 -0.95 -15.83 4.43
CA CYS A 200 -1.09 -15.95 2.98
C CYS A 200 -0.08 -16.94 2.38
N PHE A 201 1.18 -16.92 2.85
CA PHE A 201 2.22 -17.86 2.38
C PHE A 201 2.02 -19.30 2.83
N GLN A 202 1.17 -19.57 3.83
CA GLN A 202 0.80 -20.95 4.19
C GLN A 202 -0.14 -21.60 3.17
N GLU A 203 -0.75 -20.83 2.27
CA GLU A 203 -1.64 -21.36 1.25
C GLU A 203 -0.86 -21.82 0.02
N GLU A 204 -0.77 -23.14 -0.18
CA GLU A 204 -0.03 -23.76 -1.29
C GLU A 204 -0.52 -23.28 -2.67
N LYS A 205 -1.80 -22.94 -2.81
CA LYS A 205 -2.37 -22.46 -4.08
C LYS A 205 -1.83 -21.10 -4.52
N LEU A 206 -1.21 -20.33 -3.62
CA LEU A 206 -0.62 -19.02 -3.92
C LEU A 206 0.37 -19.06 -5.08
N ILE A 207 1.08 -20.19 -5.27
CA ILE A 207 2.04 -20.38 -6.38
C ILE A 207 1.41 -20.17 -7.77
N ARG A 208 0.09 -20.28 -7.89
CA ARG A 208 -0.66 -20.05 -9.14
C ARG A 208 -0.90 -18.56 -9.43
N TYR A 209 -0.68 -17.70 -8.44
CA TYR A 209 -1.04 -16.28 -8.45
C TYR A 209 0.21 -15.42 -8.18
N ALA A 210 1.11 -15.40 -9.16
CA ALA A 210 2.41 -14.74 -9.05
C ALA A 210 2.29 -13.26 -8.63
N GLU A 211 1.31 -12.52 -9.15
CA GLU A 211 1.10 -11.10 -8.83
C GLU A 211 0.80 -10.86 -7.33
N ILE A 212 0.02 -11.76 -6.72
CA ILE A 212 -0.30 -11.69 -5.29
C ILE A 212 0.92 -12.07 -4.46
N GLY A 213 1.60 -13.16 -4.83
CA GLY A 213 2.83 -13.61 -4.16
C GLY A 213 3.93 -12.55 -4.20
N GLU A 214 4.11 -11.90 -5.35
CA GLU A 214 5.07 -10.81 -5.54
C GLU A 214 4.72 -9.59 -4.68
N SER A 215 3.44 -9.21 -4.63
CA SER A 215 2.96 -8.13 -3.76
C SER A 215 3.28 -8.42 -2.28
N LEU A 216 3.03 -9.66 -1.82
CA LEU A 216 3.34 -10.08 -0.45
C LEU A 216 4.85 -10.06 -0.14
N LEU A 217 5.69 -10.51 -1.07
CA LEU A 217 7.15 -10.47 -0.93
C LEU A 217 7.66 -9.02 -0.85
N ASN A 218 7.11 -8.14 -1.67
CA ASN A 218 7.51 -6.73 -1.68
C ASN A 218 7.13 -6.01 -0.39
N ILE A 219 5.94 -6.27 0.16
CA ILE A 219 5.57 -5.74 1.49
C ILE A 219 6.59 -6.18 2.52
N LEU A 220 6.91 -7.47 2.57
CA LEU A 220 7.84 -8.02 3.56
C LEU A 220 9.22 -7.37 3.42
N GLY A 221 9.74 -7.28 2.19
CA GLY A 221 11.02 -6.64 1.89
C GLY A 221 11.06 -5.17 2.31
N ALA A 222 10.01 -4.41 2.02
CA ALA A 222 9.90 -3.01 2.40
C ALA A 222 9.80 -2.82 3.92
N VAL A 223 8.99 -3.64 4.61
CA VAL A 223 8.91 -3.62 6.08
C VAL A 223 10.30 -3.86 6.70
N ILE A 224 11.05 -4.84 6.19
CA ILE A 224 12.40 -5.14 6.68
C ILE A 224 13.37 -3.99 6.39
N CYS A 225 13.48 -3.57 5.13
CA CYS A 225 14.42 -2.54 4.71
C CYS A 225 14.12 -1.19 5.39
N GLY A 226 12.86 -0.77 5.41
CA GLY A 226 12.43 0.47 6.05
C GLY A 226 12.61 0.50 7.57
N SER A 227 12.64 -0.66 8.23
CA SER A 227 12.90 -0.74 9.68
C SER A 227 14.38 -0.64 10.07
N GLN A 228 15.31 -0.62 9.10
CA GLN A 228 16.73 -0.57 9.39
C GLN A 228 17.12 0.81 9.95
N VAL A 229 17.71 0.79 11.14
CA VAL A 229 18.40 1.95 11.73
C VAL A 229 19.86 1.97 11.29
N ALA A 230 20.44 3.18 11.21
CA ALA A 230 21.87 3.33 11.00
C ALA A 230 22.64 2.53 12.10
N PRO A 231 23.78 1.88 11.79
CA PRO A 231 24.47 0.95 12.68
C PRO A 231 25.16 1.60 13.90
N GLU A 232 24.70 2.74 14.38
CA GLU A 232 25.09 3.30 15.67
C GLU A 232 23.98 3.03 16.69
N SER A 233 24.24 2.07 17.58
CA SER A 233 23.35 1.54 18.62
C SER A 233 22.26 0.59 18.10
N VAL A 234 22.44 -0.71 18.40
CA VAL A 234 21.44 -1.68 18.86
C VAL A 234 21.99 -3.07 18.54
N SER A 235 22.66 -3.67 19.53
CA SER A 235 22.89 -5.10 19.65
C SER A 235 21.59 -5.79 20.08
N SER A 236 20.58 -5.79 19.20
CA SER A 236 19.35 -6.55 19.41
C SER A 236 19.37 -7.81 18.54
N PRO A 237 19.14 -9.01 19.11
CA PRO A 237 19.08 -10.26 18.36
C PRO A 237 17.88 -10.34 17.40
N PHE A 238 16.99 -9.33 17.37
CA PHE A 238 15.85 -9.27 16.46
C PHE A 238 16.12 -8.47 15.17
N LEU A 239 17.23 -7.74 15.09
CA LEU A 239 17.67 -7.09 13.85
C LEU A 239 18.42 -8.13 13.00
N CYS A 240 17.66 -8.94 12.27
CA CYS A 240 18.25 -9.74 11.20
C CYS A 240 18.85 -8.78 10.17
N SER A 241 20.17 -8.82 10.01
CA SER A 241 20.81 -8.19 8.86
C SER A 241 20.13 -8.72 7.58
N PRO A 242 20.04 -7.91 6.51
CA PRO A 242 19.45 -8.36 5.23
C PRO A 242 20.10 -9.65 4.69
N PHE A 243 21.32 -9.99 5.13
CA PHE A 243 21.97 -11.28 4.88
C PHE A 243 21.28 -12.50 5.51
N SER A 244 20.71 -12.37 6.72
CA SER A 244 20.03 -13.47 7.43
C SER A 244 18.69 -13.83 6.79
N LEU A 245 17.95 -12.83 6.29
CA LEU A 245 16.69 -13.02 5.57
C LEU A 245 16.89 -13.56 4.14
N LYS A 246 17.97 -13.16 3.46
CA LYS A 246 18.36 -13.74 2.16
C LYS A 246 18.55 -15.25 2.26
N ASN A 247 19.17 -15.74 3.33
CA ASN A 247 19.33 -17.19 3.54
C ASN A 247 18.02 -17.89 3.91
N ARG A 248 17.07 -17.26 4.61
CA ARG A 248 15.79 -17.91 4.97
C ARG A 248 14.75 -17.91 3.85
N LEU A 249 14.69 -16.85 3.05
CA LEU A 249 13.73 -16.76 1.92
C LEU A 249 14.18 -17.59 0.71
N ILE A 250 15.48 -17.68 0.42
CA ILE A 250 15.99 -18.51 -0.68
C ILE A 250 15.81 -20.00 -0.37
N ILE A 251 16.04 -20.44 0.87
CA ILE A 251 15.91 -21.87 1.23
C ILE A 251 14.47 -22.38 1.05
N ASN A 252 13.45 -21.55 1.32
CA ASN A 252 12.05 -21.99 1.20
C ASN A 252 11.44 -21.88 -0.21
N LEU A 253 12.07 -21.15 -1.13
CA LEU A 253 11.60 -21.02 -2.52
C LEU A 253 12.33 -21.95 -3.51
N THR A 254 13.38 -22.65 -3.06
CA THR A 254 14.13 -23.63 -3.86
C THR A 254 14.05 -25.06 -3.30
N SER A 255 13.10 -25.34 -2.41
CA SER A 255 12.84 -26.68 -1.85
C SER A 255 11.55 -27.26 -2.38
#